data_AF-A0A2Z4UX20-F1
#
_entry.id   AF-A0A2Z4UX20-F1
#
_cell.length_a   1.000
_cell.length_b   1.000
_cell.length_c   1.000
_cell.angle_alpha   90.00
_cell.angle_beta   90.00
_cell.angle_gamma   90.00
#
_symmetry.space_group_name_H-M   'P 1'
#
loop_
_entity.id
_entity.type
_entity.pdbx_description
1 polymer ?
#
loop_
_entity_poly.entity_id
_entity_poly.type
_entity_poly.pdbx_seq_one_letter_code
_entity_poly.pdbx_strand_id
1 'polypeptide(L)'
;MTRVRRRSLGVLLASLTLCSLQLVHSAPRAEADGPARCSPAALPVHPGSPTEAPQGQLVALQPDTGPKSGGISVTLSGTGLTPYTRVLFGSLGPDGCFTGREATGVVALSDSALIAVAPEWPAAATVSVFAATPCGQLTAPLPFTYVD
;
A
#
# COMPACT_ATOMS: atom_id res chain seq x y z
N MET A 1 -67.00 -15.27 -44.18
CA MET A 1 -66.75 -15.78 -45.54
C MET A 1 -66.42 -14.62 -46.47
N THR A 2 -65.14 -14.31 -46.72
CA THR A 2 -64.67 -13.80 -48.04
C THR A 2 -63.15 -13.77 -48.07
N ARG A 3 -62.60 -14.49 -49.06
CA ARG A 3 -61.19 -14.44 -49.49
C ARG A 3 -60.92 -13.08 -50.13
N VAL A 4 -59.67 -12.62 -50.12
CA VAL A 4 -58.96 -12.24 -51.36
C VAL A 4 -57.47 -11.99 -51.09
N ARG A 5 -56.67 -12.47 -52.05
CA ARG A 5 -55.22 -12.62 -52.13
C ARG A 5 -54.46 -11.30 -52.38
N ARG A 6 -53.18 -11.37 -51.98
CA ARG A 6 -51.96 -10.85 -52.64
C ARG A 6 -51.94 -9.38 -53.06
N ARG A 7 -51.03 -8.63 -52.44
CA ARG A 7 -50.19 -7.58 -53.04
C ARG A 7 -48.93 -7.50 -52.16
N SER A 8 -47.84 -8.10 -52.61
CA SER A 8 -46.78 -7.39 -53.33
C SER A 8 -45.86 -6.66 -52.36
N LEU A 9 -44.72 -7.31 -52.12
CA LEU A 9 -43.41 -6.74 -51.83
C LEU A 9 -43.33 -5.23 -52.01
N GLY A 10 -42.99 -4.55 -50.94
CA GLY A 10 -42.61 -3.15 -50.98
C GLY A 10 -42.81 -2.52 -49.62
N VAL A 11 -41.99 -1.51 -49.36
CA VAL A 11 -41.97 -0.67 -48.17
C VAL A 11 -41.03 -1.17 -47.08
N LEU A 12 -39.75 -0.79 -47.29
CA LEU A 12 -38.81 -0.39 -46.25
C LEU A 12 -39.55 0.21 -45.04
N LEU A 13 -39.56 -0.51 -43.92
CA LEU A 13 -39.97 0.02 -42.61
C LEU A 13 -38.78 -0.21 -41.68
N ALA A 14 -37.89 0.78 -41.57
CA ALA A 14 -38.03 1.85 -40.58
C ALA A 14 -37.81 1.30 -39.15
N SER A 15 -36.53 1.09 -38.81
CA SER A 15 -35.83 1.84 -37.74
C SER A 15 -36.48 2.01 -36.36
N LEU A 16 -37.42 1.17 -35.93
CA LEU A 16 -38.03 1.25 -34.59
C LEU A 16 -37.66 0.04 -33.71
N THR A 17 -36.38 -0.04 -33.32
CA THR A 17 -35.94 -0.86 -32.18
C THR A 17 -35.19 0.01 -31.18
N LEU A 18 -35.74 1.20 -30.85
CA LEU A 18 -35.13 2.13 -29.89
C LEU A 18 -35.99 2.44 -28.66
N CYS A 19 -37.10 1.73 -28.45
CA CYS A 19 -37.94 1.95 -27.27
C CYS A 19 -38.26 0.63 -26.59
N SER A 20 -37.37 0.14 -25.69
CA SER A 20 -37.82 -0.70 -24.57
C SER A 20 -36.79 -1.10 -23.50
N LEU A 21 -35.47 -0.89 -23.65
CA LEU A 21 -34.52 -1.28 -22.58
C LEU A 21 -33.57 -0.14 -22.18
N GLN A 22 -34.14 0.98 -21.75
CA GLN A 22 -33.55 1.78 -20.69
C GLN A 22 -34.34 1.48 -19.44
N LEU A 23 -33.88 0.55 -18.60
CA LEU A 23 -34.16 0.62 -17.17
C LEU A 23 -33.16 -0.25 -16.34
N VAL A 24 -32.41 0.46 -15.51
CA VAL A 24 -31.87 0.05 -14.20
C VAL A 24 -30.55 -0.73 -14.12
N HIS A 25 -29.43 0.00 -14.20
CA HIS A 25 -28.39 0.05 -13.15
C HIS A 25 -27.28 1.01 -13.64
N SER A 26 -27.21 2.25 -13.17
CA SER A 26 -26.65 2.63 -11.87
C SER A 26 -25.27 2.03 -11.61
N ALA A 27 -24.24 2.55 -12.29
CA ALA A 27 -22.91 2.71 -11.72
C ALA A 27 -22.13 3.71 -12.59
N PRO A 28 -21.49 4.75 -12.03
CA PRO A 28 -20.45 5.46 -12.75
C PRO A 28 -19.39 4.44 -13.18
N ARG A 29 -19.01 4.48 -14.45
CA ARG A 29 -17.88 3.73 -14.98
C ARG A 29 -16.63 4.25 -14.25
N ALA A 30 -16.22 3.56 -13.19
CA ALA A 30 -14.91 3.74 -12.57
C ALA A 30 -13.85 3.19 -13.53
N GLU A 31 -13.56 3.96 -14.58
CA GLU A 31 -12.29 3.91 -15.28
C GLU A 31 -11.32 4.78 -14.51
N ALA A 32 -10.46 4.11 -13.72
CA ALA A 32 -9.11 4.48 -13.33
C ALA A 32 -8.84 3.93 -11.93
N ASP A 33 -8.07 2.86 -11.82
CA ASP A 33 -6.69 2.97 -11.37
C ASP A 33 -6.01 1.59 -11.47
N GLY A 34 -4.77 1.54 -11.95
CA GLY A 34 -4.01 0.32 -12.11
C GLY A 34 -3.66 -0.35 -10.77
N PRO A 35 -2.78 -1.38 -10.75
CA PRO A 35 -2.20 -1.83 -9.47
C PRO A 35 -1.64 -0.59 -8.78
N ALA A 36 -1.92 -0.40 -7.48
CA ALA A 36 -1.47 0.74 -6.69
C ALA A 36 0.02 1.00 -6.98
N ARG A 37 0.29 1.88 -7.94
CA ARG A 37 1.64 2.25 -8.26
C ARG A 37 1.99 3.17 -7.11
N CYS A 38 2.98 2.79 -6.32
CA CYS A 38 3.77 3.76 -5.58
C CYS A 38 4.15 4.83 -6.61
N SER A 39 3.41 5.93 -6.64
CA SER A 39 3.71 7.03 -7.54
C SER A 39 4.81 7.82 -6.85
N PRO A 40 6.07 7.80 -7.34
CA PRO A 40 7.00 8.80 -6.89
C PRO A 40 6.48 10.11 -7.48
N ALA A 41 5.94 10.99 -6.63
CA ALA A 41 5.80 12.40 -6.98
C ALA A 41 7.22 12.98 -7.13
N ALA A 42 7.90 12.64 -8.22
CA ALA A 42 9.14 13.26 -8.62
C ALA A 42 8.77 14.62 -9.23
N LEU A 43 8.69 15.63 -8.36
CA LEU A 43 8.84 17.01 -8.79
C LEU A 43 10.20 17.16 -9.50
N PRO A 44 10.34 18.04 -10.50
CA PRO A 44 11.60 18.27 -11.19
C PRO A 44 12.62 18.85 -10.20
N VAL A 45 13.51 18.00 -9.69
CA VAL A 45 14.63 18.41 -8.84
C VAL A 45 15.66 19.16 -9.69
N HIS A 46 15.98 20.37 -9.26
CA HIS A 46 17.05 21.17 -9.84
C HIS A 46 18.40 20.43 -9.71
N PRO A 47 19.36 20.63 -10.64
CA PRO A 47 20.70 20.09 -10.50
C PRO A 47 21.47 20.85 -9.41
N GLY A 48 21.35 20.35 -8.19
CA GLY A 48 22.24 20.57 -7.05
C GLY A 48 22.16 19.29 -6.23
N SER A 49 23.25 18.53 -6.23
CA SER A 49 23.33 17.13 -5.79
C SER A 49 22.51 16.79 -4.53
N PRO A 50 21.82 15.63 -4.47
CA PRO A 50 21.31 15.07 -3.22
C PRO A 50 22.48 14.50 -2.41
N THR A 51 23.41 15.34 -1.98
CA THR A 51 24.43 14.94 -1.01
C THR A 51 23.80 15.06 0.37
N GLU A 52 23.17 13.95 0.75
CA GLU A 52 23.18 13.42 2.12
C GLU A 52 22.55 14.33 3.18
N ALA A 53 21.22 14.47 3.14
CA ALA A 53 20.50 14.52 4.42
C ALA A 53 20.88 13.23 5.17
N PRO A 54 21.28 13.29 6.45
CA PRO A 54 21.71 12.11 7.20
C PRO A 54 20.62 11.05 7.08
N GLN A 55 20.93 9.97 6.36
CA GLN A 55 19.98 8.90 6.17
C GLN A 55 19.81 8.26 7.53
N GLY A 56 18.59 8.27 8.06
CA GLY A 56 18.31 7.52 9.27
C GLY A 56 18.70 6.06 9.05
N GLN A 57 19.34 5.44 10.03
CA GLN A 57 19.78 4.06 9.94
C GLN A 57 19.26 3.29 11.13
N LEU A 58 18.78 2.06 10.89
CA LEU A 58 18.56 1.08 11.94
C LEU A 58 19.82 0.22 12.09
N VAL A 59 20.24 0.04 13.34
CA VAL A 59 21.45 -0.71 13.72
C VAL A 59 21.09 -1.95 14.53
N ALA A 60 20.13 -1.86 15.45
CA ALA A 60 19.72 -2.99 16.28
C ALA A 60 18.24 -2.94 16.70
N LEU A 61 17.70 -4.12 17.01
CA LEU A 61 16.38 -4.34 17.60
C LEU A 61 16.55 -5.15 18.88
N GLN A 62 15.87 -4.75 19.97
CA GLN A 62 15.84 -5.52 21.20
C GLN A 62 14.45 -5.46 21.86
N PRO A 63 13.77 -6.61 22.04
CA PRO A 63 14.11 -7.94 21.53
C PRO A 63 13.95 -8.04 19.99
N ASP A 64 14.73 -8.92 19.36
CA ASP A 64 14.60 -9.29 17.94
C ASP A 64 13.57 -10.43 17.71
N THR A 65 12.93 -10.90 18.78
CA THR A 65 11.96 -12.00 18.77
C THR A 65 10.73 -11.65 19.62
N GLY A 66 9.56 -12.17 19.24
CA GLY A 66 8.34 -11.97 20.02
C GLY A 66 7.17 -12.87 19.58
N PRO A 67 6.09 -12.95 20.37
CA PRO A 67 4.95 -13.79 20.06
C PRO A 67 4.19 -13.28 18.84
N LYS A 68 3.61 -14.19 18.05
CA LYS A 68 2.75 -13.85 16.89
C LYS A 68 1.54 -12.99 17.25
N SER A 69 1.09 -13.01 18.51
CA SER A 69 0.02 -12.12 18.97
C SER A 69 0.44 -10.64 18.99
N GLY A 70 1.72 -10.32 18.83
CA GLY A 70 2.24 -8.96 18.93
C GLY A 70 2.19 -8.41 20.36
N GLY A 71 2.20 -7.09 20.49
CA GLY A 71 2.04 -6.38 21.75
C GLY A 71 3.32 -6.20 22.57
N ILE A 72 4.46 -6.74 22.11
CA ILE A 72 5.74 -6.53 22.78
C ILE A 72 6.36 -5.20 22.38
N SER A 73 6.97 -4.51 23.34
CA SER A 73 7.77 -3.31 23.08
C SER A 73 9.15 -3.72 22.57
N VAL A 74 9.51 -3.23 21.40
CA VAL A 74 10.82 -3.39 20.76
C VAL A 74 11.54 -2.06 20.81
N THR A 75 12.76 -2.07 21.33
CA THR A 75 13.68 -0.93 21.27
C THR A 75 14.46 -1.01 19.96
N LEU A 76 14.31 0.03 19.14
CA LEU A 76 15.04 0.22 17.89
C LEU A 76 16.17 1.22 18.13
N SER A 77 17.41 0.84 17.81
CA SER A 77 18.58 1.70 17.95
C SER A 77 19.14 2.06 16.58
N GLY A 78 19.61 3.30 16.42
CA GLY A 78 19.95 3.83 15.12
C GLY A 78 20.47 5.26 15.12
N THR A 79 20.26 5.95 14.00
CA THR A 79 20.52 7.38 13.79
C THR A 79 19.36 8.01 13.00
N GLY A 80 19.18 9.32 13.11
CA GLY A 80 18.13 10.05 12.38
C GLY A 80 16.70 9.58 12.73
N LEU A 81 16.51 9.07 13.95
CA LEU A 81 15.24 8.57 14.44
C LEU A 81 14.44 9.70 15.08
N THR A 82 13.34 10.10 14.44
CA THR A 82 12.53 11.25 14.88
C THR A 82 11.18 10.77 15.45
N PRO A 83 10.44 11.61 16.20
CA PRO A 83 9.09 11.26 16.64
C PRO A 83 8.09 11.03 15.48
N TYR A 84 8.45 11.42 14.25
CA TYR A 84 7.64 11.21 13.06
C TYR A 84 8.05 9.96 12.26
N THR A 85 9.05 9.22 12.74
CA THR A 85 9.49 7.97 12.11
C THR A 85 8.43 6.89 12.32
N ARG A 86 7.97 6.26 11.23
CA ARG A 86 7.10 5.08 11.30
C ARG A 86 7.94 3.81 11.31
N VAL A 87 7.50 2.79 12.04
CA VAL A 87 8.16 1.48 12.07
C VAL A 87 7.27 0.46 11.37
N LEU A 88 7.84 -0.29 10.44
CA LEU A 88 7.11 -1.17 9.53
C LEU A 88 7.68 -2.59 9.64
N PHE A 89 6.82 -3.59 9.87
CA PHE A 89 7.16 -5.01 9.97
C PHE A 89 6.63 -5.75 8.74
N GLY A 90 7.50 -6.37 7.95
CA GLY A 90 7.08 -7.10 6.75
C GLY A 90 8.21 -7.35 5.76
N SER A 91 7.92 -7.21 4.48
CA SER A 91 8.91 -7.39 3.41
C SER A 91 8.69 -6.37 2.29
N LEU A 92 9.77 -6.09 1.55
CA LEU A 92 9.72 -5.26 0.36
C LEU A 92 9.75 -6.19 -0.87
N GLY A 93 8.72 -6.09 -1.71
CA GLY A 93 8.61 -6.87 -2.95
C GLY A 93 9.60 -6.41 -4.02
N PRO A 94 9.80 -7.21 -5.09
CA PRO A 94 10.68 -6.85 -6.22
C PRO A 94 10.20 -5.60 -6.97
N ASP A 95 8.89 -5.31 -6.91
CA ASP A 95 8.23 -4.11 -7.42
C ASP A 95 8.38 -2.88 -6.51
N GLY A 96 9.06 -3.02 -5.37
CA GLY A 96 9.28 -1.95 -4.39
C GLY A 96 8.08 -1.66 -3.50
N CYS A 97 7.01 -2.43 -3.59
CA CYS A 97 5.86 -2.32 -2.69
C CYS A 97 6.15 -2.98 -1.35
N PHE A 98 5.77 -2.30 -0.26
CA PHE A 98 5.86 -2.85 1.09
C PHE A 98 4.63 -3.72 1.38
N THR A 99 4.86 -4.95 1.82
CA THR A 99 3.81 -5.85 2.32
C THR A 99 4.06 -6.14 3.79
N GLY A 100 3.15 -5.69 4.66
CA GLY A 100 3.31 -5.92 6.09
C GLY A 100 2.36 -5.09 6.95
N ARG A 101 2.76 -4.88 8.20
CA ARG A 101 1.99 -4.17 9.22
C ARG A 101 2.84 -3.06 9.83
N GLU A 102 2.20 -1.93 10.10
CA GLU A 102 2.83 -0.83 10.83
C GLU A 102 2.83 -1.15 12.34
N ALA A 103 3.90 -0.78 13.02
CA ALA A 103 4.01 -0.85 14.47
C ALA A 103 3.08 0.18 15.12
N THR A 104 2.66 -0.11 16.35
CA THR A 104 1.86 0.83 17.15
C THR A 104 2.69 1.41 18.30
N GLY A 105 2.21 2.45 18.97
CA GLY A 105 2.87 2.98 20.16
C GLY A 105 4.32 3.44 19.92
N VAL A 106 4.61 4.02 18.75
CA VAL A 106 5.96 4.49 18.42
C VAL A 106 6.29 5.74 19.24
N VAL A 107 7.39 5.68 20.01
CA VAL A 107 7.87 6.77 20.87
C VAL A 107 9.37 6.98 20.65
N ALA A 108 9.76 8.18 20.24
CA ALA A 108 11.17 8.59 20.15
C ALA A 108 11.72 8.91 21.53
N LEU A 109 12.79 8.24 21.93
CA LEU A 109 13.55 8.55 23.13
C LEU A 109 14.65 9.58 22.82
N SER A 110 15.28 9.44 21.65
CA SER A 110 16.34 10.31 21.13
C SER A 110 16.46 10.17 19.62
N ASP A 111 17.32 10.96 18.98
CA ASP A 111 17.68 10.84 17.56
C ASP A 111 18.32 9.48 17.19
N SER A 112 18.62 8.64 18.19
CA SER A 112 19.26 7.34 18.05
C SER A 112 18.48 6.18 18.66
N ALA A 113 17.31 6.42 19.27
CA ALA A 113 16.52 5.37 19.90
C ALA A 113 15.00 5.62 19.78
N LEU A 114 14.28 4.59 19.34
CA LEU A 114 12.81 4.52 19.27
C LEU A 114 12.32 3.30 20.03
N ILE A 115 11.16 3.42 20.67
CA ILE A 115 10.37 2.27 21.10
C ILE A 115 9.21 2.13 20.13
N ALA A 116 8.91 0.90 19.71
CA ALA A 116 7.71 0.58 18.95
C ALA A 116 7.09 -0.72 19.46
N VAL A 117 5.77 -0.84 19.37
CA VAL A 117 5.04 -2.05 19.73
C VAL A 117 4.84 -2.91 18.49
N ALA A 118 5.37 -4.14 18.52
CA ALA A 118 5.26 -5.08 17.42
C ALA A 118 3.77 -5.43 17.19
N PRO A 119 3.28 -5.36 15.93
CA PRO A 119 1.91 -5.73 15.62
C PRO A 119 1.69 -7.26 15.73
N GLU A 120 0.43 -7.68 15.70
CA GLU A 120 0.11 -9.11 15.50
C GLU A 120 0.59 -9.59 14.12
N TRP A 121 1.01 -10.85 14.03
CA TRP A 121 1.42 -11.51 12.80
C TRP A 121 0.68 -12.86 12.65
N PRO A 122 0.22 -13.21 11.44
CA PRO A 122 -0.65 -14.37 11.25
C PRO A 122 0.01 -15.73 11.50
N ALA A 123 1.34 -15.83 11.45
CA ALA A 123 2.08 -17.09 11.60
C ALA A 123 3.47 -16.86 12.21
N ALA A 124 4.14 -17.92 12.69
CA ALA A 124 5.55 -17.81 13.07
C ALA A 124 6.40 -17.59 11.81
N ALA A 125 7.16 -16.50 11.77
CA ALA A 125 7.96 -16.09 10.61
C ALA A 125 9.01 -15.05 10.99
N THR A 126 10.12 -15.02 10.26
CA THR A 126 11.07 -13.91 10.28
C THR A 126 10.62 -12.85 9.27
N VAL A 127 10.43 -11.62 9.75
CA VAL A 127 10.07 -10.44 8.94
C VAL A 127 11.20 -9.42 8.99
N SER A 128 11.20 -8.51 8.03
CA SER A 128 12.08 -7.35 8.01
C SER A 128 11.41 -6.14 8.67
N VAL A 129 12.16 -5.45 9.51
CA VAL A 129 11.74 -4.21 10.16
C VAL A 129 12.41 -3.04 9.49
N PHE A 130 11.61 -2.09 9.05
CA PHE A 130 12.05 -0.84 8.43
C PHE A 130 11.62 0.34 9.30
N ALA A 131 12.45 1.38 9.34
CA ALA A 131 12.03 2.69 9.80
C ALA A 131 11.81 3.61 8.58
N ALA A 132 10.61 4.18 8.46
CA ALA A 132 10.29 5.19 7.47
C ALA A 132 10.43 6.57 8.10
N THR A 133 11.48 7.28 7.72
CA THR A 133 11.73 8.65 8.16
C THR A 133 10.76 9.63 7.50
N PRO A 134 10.45 10.78 8.12
CA PRO A 134 9.54 11.79 7.56
C PRO A 134 10.03 12.38 6.22
N CYS A 135 11.32 12.24 5.89
CA CYS A 135 11.87 12.60 4.59
C CYS A 135 11.51 11.61 3.47
N GLY A 136 10.69 10.59 3.75
CA GLY A 136 10.23 9.59 2.78
C GLY A 136 11.18 8.43 2.56
N GLN A 137 12.21 8.29 3.41
CA GLN A 137 13.24 7.27 3.24
C GLN A 137 13.06 6.09 4.20
N LEU A 138 13.15 4.88 3.65
CA LEU A 138 13.20 3.63 4.39
C LEU A 138 14.64 3.29 4.76
N THR A 139 14.87 2.90 6.01
CA THR A 139 16.17 2.40 6.47
C THR A 139 16.47 1.01 5.90
N ALA A 140 17.72 0.57 6.02
CA ALA A 140 18.06 -0.83 5.84
C ALA A 140 17.21 -1.72 6.79
N PRO A 141 16.75 -2.89 6.33
CA PRO A 141 15.93 -3.78 7.13
C PRO A 141 16.74 -4.48 8.23
N LEU A 142 16.12 -4.67 9.39
CA LEU A 142 16.61 -5.57 10.43
C LEU A 142 15.67 -6.76 10.60
N PRO A 143 16.18 -7.99 10.84
CA PRO A 143 15.32 -9.15 11.03
C PRO A 143 14.62 -9.11 12.40
N PHE A 144 13.33 -9.45 12.41
CA PHE A 144 12.55 -9.72 13.62
C PHE A 144 11.78 -11.04 13.46
N THR A 145 11.80 -11.91 14.47
CA THR A 145 11.21 -13.24 14.36
C THR A 145 9.99 -13.40 15.27
N TYR A 146 8.83 -13.66 14.65
CA TYR A 146 7.61 -14.06 15.34
C TYR A 146 7.66 -15.55 15.69
N VAL A 147 7.41 -15.87 16.96
CA VAL A 147 7.30 -17.22 17.51
C VAL A 147 5.88 -17.51 17.98
N ASP A 148 5.54 -18.79 18.19
CA ASP A 148 4.21 -19.22 18.64
C ASP A 148 3.95 -18.91 20.13
#